data_AF-A0AAQ3NU82-F1
#
_entry.id   AF-A0AAQ3NU82-F1
#
_cell.length_a   1.000
_cell.length_b   1.000
_cell.length_c   1.000
_cell.angle_alpha   90.00
_cell.angle_beta   90.00
_cell.angle_gamma   90.00
#
_symmetry.space_group_name_H-M   'P 1'
#
loop_
_entity.id
_entity.type
_entity.pdbx_description
1 polymer ?
#
loop_
_entity_poly.entity_id
_entity_poly.type
_entity_poly.pdbx_seq_one_letter_code
_entity_poly.pdbx_strand_id
1 'polypeptide(L)'
;MVVYQYGSAVLFNVEDHEVKDYLQLVKRHASGLLREMRKDDYAIKEKPLLVEDMQGGPDYIVLKPLDTDGIRIIGSVLGQSIALDYFVSQVDGLVEEFAGIK
;
A
#
# COMPACT_ATOMS: atom_id res chain seq x y z
N MET A 1 -9.59 -6.32 3.12
CA MET A 1 -9.10 -5.54 1.96
C MET A 1 -9.69 -4.14 2.02
N VAL A 2 -8.88 -3.11 1.77
CA VAL A 2 -9.33 -1.73 1.59
C VAL A 2 -8.86 -1.25 0.21
N VAL A 3 -9.75 -0.62 -0.56
CA VAL A 3 -9.45 -0.12 -1.92
C VAL A 3 -9.58 1.40 -1.91
N TYR A 4 -8.58 2.08 -2.48
CA TYR A 4 -8.51 3.54 -2.51
C TYR A 4 -8.75 4.07 -3.93
N GLN A 5 -9.30 5.29 -4.02
CA GLN A 5 -9.72 5.89 -5.30
C GLN A 5 -8.57 6.17 -6.28
N TYR A 6 -7.33 6.23 -5.79
CA TYR A 6 -6.13 6.44 -6.60
C TYR A 6 -5.51 5.13 -7.13
N GLY A 7 -6.23 4.00 -7.05
CA GLY A 7 -5.81 2.74 -7.68
C GLY A 7 -4.92 1.84 -6.81
N SER A 8 -4.78 2.14 -5.52
CA SER A 8 -4.12 1.27 -4.54
C SER A 8 -5.12 0.39 -3.81
N ALA A 9 -4.70 -0.82 -3.44
CA ALA A 9 -5.47 -1.72 -2.60
C ALA A 9 -4.55 -2.31 -1.52
N VAL A 10 -5.01 -2.30 -0.28
CA VAL A 10 -4.29 -2.90 0.86
C VAL A 10 -5.01 -4.17 1.29
N LEU A 11 -4.28 -5.27 1.24
CA LEU A 11 -4.72 -6.60 1.64
C LEU A 11 -4.16 -6.88 3.04
N PHE A 12 -4.99 -7.39 3.94
CA PHE A 12 -4.62 -7.69 5.32
C PHE A 12 -4.89 -9.17 5.58
N ASN A 13 -3.88 -9.89 6.10
CA ASN A 13 -4.02 -11.29 6.48
C ASN A 13 -4.61 -12.18 5.36
N VAL A 14 -4.06 -12.03 4.15
CA VAL A 14 -4.44 -12.79 2.95
C VAL A 14 -3.24 -13.66 2.58
N GLU A 15 -3.48 -14.93 2.27
CA GLU A 15 -2.39 -15.80 1.81
C GLU A 15 -1.97 -15.44 0.37
N ASP A 16 -0.70 -15.62 0.03
CA ASP A 16 -0.14 -15.24 -1.28
C ASP A 16 -0.93 -15.82 -2.46
N HIS A 17 -1.47 -17.04 -2.30
CA HIS A 17 -2.23 -17.70 -3.35
C HIS A 17 -3.60 -17.05 -3.60
N GLU A 18 -4.20 -16.42 -2.58
CA GLU A 18 -5.50 -15.75 -2.63
C GLU A 18 -5.41 -14.31 -3.14
N VAL A 19 -4.23 -13.67 -3.02
CA VAL A 19 -3.98 -12.28 -3.45
C VAL A 19 -4.46 -12.05 -4.89
N LYS A 20 -4.18 -13.01 -5.77
CA LYS A 20 -4.55 -12.90 -7.20
C LYS A 20 -6.06 -12.78 -7.39
N ASP A 21 -6.85 -13.50 -6.61
CA ASP A 21 -8.32 -13.52 -6.75
C ASP A 21 -8.94 -12.21 -6.25
N TYR A 22 -8.44 -11.68 -5.13
CA TYR A 22 -8.84 -10.36 -4.64
C TYR A 22 -8.48 -9.25 -5.63
N LEU A 23 -7.28 -9.28 -6.21
CA LEU A 23 -6.88 -8.32 -7.22
C LEU A 23 -7.75 -8.41 -8.48
N GLN A 24 -8.14 -9.62 -8.91
CA GLN A 24 -9.07 -9.79 -10.03
C GLN A 24 -10.44 -9.17 -9.74
N LEU A 25 -10.93 -9.28 -8.51
CA LEU A 25 -12.18 -8.63 -8.10
C LEU A 25 -12.07 -7.11 -8.24
N VAL A 26 -11.00 -6.51 -7.72
CA VAL A 26 -10.77 -5.04 -7.82
C VAL A 26 -10.68 -4.60 -9.27
N LYS A 27 -9.95 -5.34 -10.12
CA LYS A 27 -9.78 -5.03 -11.55
C LYS A 27 -11.09 -5.01 -12.32
N ARG A 28 -12.06 -5.88 -11.99
CA ARG A 28 -13.39 -5.89 -12.63
C ARG A 28 -14.18 -4.62 -12.37
N HIS A 29 -13.92 -3.93 -11.27
CA HIS A 29 -14.62 -2.71 -10.87
C HIS A 29 -13.80 -1.43 -11.14
N ALA A 30 -12.54 -1.56 -11.55
CA ALA A 30 -11.69 -0.44 -11.88
C ALA A 30 -12.01 0.10 -13.29
N SER A 31 -11.94 1.43 -13.45
CA SER A 31 -12.10 2.09 -14.75
C SER A 31 -10.85 2.05 -15.63
N GLY A 32 -9.71 1.62 -15.05
CA GLY A 32 -8.42 1.55 -15.72
C GLY A 32 -7.44 0.68 -14.96
N LEU A 33 -6.34 0.33 -15.62
CA LEU A 33 -5.27 -0.48 -15.08
C LEU A 33 -3.95 0.28 -15.19
N LEU A 34 -3.15 0.22 -14.13
CA LEU A 34 -1.76 0.67 -14.21
C LEU A 34 -0.99 -0.27 -15.14
N ARG A 35 -0.07 0.29 -15.94
CA ARG A 35 0.82 -0.48 -16.82
C ARG A 35 1.72 -1.43 -16.02
N GLU A 36 2.18 -0.96 -14.87
CA GLU A 36 2.99 -1.73 -13.93
C GLU A 36 2.34 -1.70 -12.55
N MET A 37 2.27 -2.86 -11.92
CA MET A 37 1.76 -3.01 -10.56
C MET A 37 2.93 -2.90 -9.59
N ARG A 38 2.86 -1.94 -8.67
CA ARG A 38 3.77 -1.89 -7.51
C ARG A 38 3.16 -2.66 -6.34
N LYS A 39 3.99 -3.46 -5.68
CA LYS A 39 3.64 -4.19 -4.46
C LYS A 39 4.66 -3.81 -3.39
N ASP A 40 4.17 -3.62 -2.18
CA ASP A 40 5.01 -3.45 -1.01
C ASP A 40 4.47 -4.35 0.13
N ASP A 41 5.36 -4.99 0.85
CA ASP A 41 5.04 -6.00 1.86
C ASP A 41 5.45 -5.50 3.24
N TYR A 42 4.44 -5.19 4.07
CA TYR A 42 4.64 -4.68 5.43
C TYR A 42 4.07 -5.65 6.48
N ALA A 43 4.89 -6.01 7.47
CA ALA A 43 4.43 -6.82 8.59
C ALA A 43 3.78 -5.95 9.68
N ILE A 44 2.52 -6.23 10.04
CA ILE A 44 1.86 -5.58 11.18
C ILE A 44 1.90 -6.52 12.38
N LYS A 45 2.37 -6.02 13.53
CA LYS A 45 2.53 -6.79 14.76
C LYS A 45 1.79 -6.12 15.91
N GLU A 46 1.08 -6.89 16.71
CA GLU A 46 0.48 -6.39 17.95
C GLU A 46 1.44 -6.59 19.13
N LYS A 47 1.57 -5.57 19.99
CA LYS A 47 2.34 -5.60 21.23
C LYS A 47 1.59 -4.80 22.31
N PRO A 48 0.75 -5.44 23.13
CA PRO A 48 -0.07 -4.75 24.13
C PRO A 48 0.71 -3.93 25.17
N LEU A 49 1.96 -4.32 25.41
CA LEU A 49 2.87 -3.66 26.35
C LEU A 49 3.75 -2.59 25.68
N LEU A 50 3.40 -2.12 24.48
CA LEU A 50 4.10 -1.00 23.83
C LEU A 50 3.88 0.29 24.65
N VAL A 51 4.97 1.05 24.82
CA VAL A 51 4.97 2.29 25.59
C VAL A 51 4.13 3.35 24.88
N GLU A 52 4.36 3.51 23.57
CA GLU A 52 3.59 4.37 22.67
C GLU A 52 2.46 3.59 21.97
N ASP A 53 1.57 4.28 21.26
CA ASP A 53 0.46 3.63 20.55
C ASP A 53 0.92 2.87 19.29
N MET A 54 2.01 3.31 18.66
CA MET A 54 2.60 2.68 17.48
C MET A 54 4.12 2.86 17.42
N GLN A 55 4.80 1.96 16.73
CA GLN A 55 6.23 2.06 16.40
C GLN A 55 6.48 1.58 14.97
N GLY A 56 7.06 2.44 14.13
CA GLY A 56 7.47 2.10 12.77
C GLY A 56 8.88 1.52 12.70
N GLY A 57 9.06 0.50 11.88
CA GLY A 57 10.36 -0.03 11.43
C GLY A 57 10.41 -0.06 9.90
N PRO A 58 11.56 -0.45 9.31
CA PRO A 58 11.74 -0.47 7.85
C PRO A 58 10.68 -1.31 7.13
N ASP A 59 10.40 -2.52 7.64
CA ASP A 59 9.52 -3.51 7.00
C ASP A 59 8.34 -3.93 7.90
N TYR A 60 8.13 -3.21 9.02
CA TYR A 60 7.08 -3.57 9.97
C TYR A 60 6.51 -2.36 10.72
N ILE A 61 5.28 -2.53 11.20
CA ILE A 61 4.61 -1.60 12.11
C ILE A 61 4.18 -2.39 13.33
N VAL A 62 4.56 -1.92 14.52
CA VAL A 62 4.08 -2.47 15.79
C VAL A 62 2.99 -1.56 16.32
N LEU A 63 1.85 -2.13 16.69
CA LEU A 63 0.74 -1.42 17.33
C LEU A 63 0.53 -1.94 18.75
N LYS A 64 0.02 -1.05 19.61
CA LYS A 64 -0.36 -1.45 20.96
C LYS A 64 -1.62 -2.35 20.94
N PRO A 65 -2.80 -1.88 20.52
CA PRO A 65 -3.88 -2.74 20.05
C PRO A 65 -3.92 -2.80 18.52
N LEU A 66 -4.20 -3.98 17.95
CA LEU A 66 -4.55 -4.11 16.53
C LEU A 66 -6.07 -4.29 16.40
N ASP A 67 -6.77 -3.18 16.18
CA ASP A 67 -8.21 -3.16 15.91
C ASP A 67 -8.54 -2.72 14.48
N THR A 68 -9.82 -2.75 14.14
CA THR A 68 -10.32 -2.37 12.80
C THR A 68 -9.98 -0.93 12.43
N ASP A 69 -9.97 -0.02 13.42
CA ASP A 69 -9.65 1.38 13.18
C ASP A 69 -8.15 1.55 12.88
N GLY A 70 -7.29 0.85 13.62
CA GLY A 70 -5.85 0.77 13.37
C GLY A 70 -5.54 0.20 11.98
N ILE A 71 -6.21 -0.90 11.58
CA ILE A 71 -6.10 -1.47 10.23
C ILE A 71 -6.46 -0.42 9.17
N ARG A 72 -7.55 0.33 9.37
CA ARG A 72 -8.00 1.36 8.42
C ARG A 72 -7.03 2.53 8.33
N ILE A 73 -6.50 3.00 9.46
CA ILE A 73 -5.55 4.12 9.51
C ILE A 73 -4.24 3.72 8.81
N ILE A 74 -3.68 2.57 9.18
CA ILE A 74 -2.42 2.08 8.60
C ILE A 74 -2.59 1.79 7.11
N GLY A 75 -3.67 1.13 6.72
CA GLY A 75 -3.98 0.91 5.31
C GLY A 75 -4.06 2.21 4.53
N SER A 76 -4.55 3.29 5.15
CA SER A 76 -4.67 4.59 4.49
C SER A 76 -3.31 5.23 4.26
N VAL A 77 -2.41 5.15 5.24
CA VAL A 77 -1.03 5.65 5.11
C VAL A 77 -0.26 4.82 4.08
N LEU A 78 -0.24 3.49 4.20
CA LEU A 78 0.48 2.60 3.27
C LEU A 78 -0.04 2.74 1.83
N GLY A 79 -1.35 2.76 1.66
CA GLY A 79 -1.96 2.98 0.36
C GLY A 79 -1.52 4.29 -0.28
N GLN A 80 -1.50 5.38 0.51
CA GLN A 80 -1.11 6.70 0.03
C GLN A 80 0.38 6.79 -0.31
N SER A 81 1.26 6.20 0.50
CA SER A 81 2.70 6.18 0.22
C SER A 81 3.02 5.51 -1.11
N ILE A 82 2.45 4.34 -1.38
CA ILE A 82 2.66 3.61 -2.65
C ILE A 82 2.15 4.44 -3.84
N ALA A 83 1.03 5.12 -3.68
CA ALA A 83 0.48 5.98 -4.72
C ALA A 83 1.36 7.20 -5.00
N LEU A 84 1.88 7.83 -3.93
CA LEU A 84 2.79 8.97 -4.05
C LEU A 84 4.08 8.56 -4.78
N ASP A 85 4.69 7.44 -4.38
CA ASP A 85 5.90 6.92 -5.02
C ASP A 85 5.68 6.59 -6.51
N TYR A 86 4.49 6.11 -6.86
CA TYR A 86 4.11 5.89 -8.25
C TYR A 86 4.02 7.22 -9.03
N PHE A 87 3.40 8.25 -8.46
CA PHE A 87 3.29 9.55 -9.13
C PHE A 87 4.65 10.27 -9.23
N VAL A 88 5.50 10.20 -8.20
CA VAL A 88 6.87 10.74 -8.24
C VAL A 88 7.66 10.11 -9.38
N SER A 89 7.65 8.78 -9.48
CA SER A 89 8.36 8.08 -10.54
C SER A 89 7.84 8.37 -11.95
N GLN A 90 6.54 8.64 -12.10
CA GLN A 90 6.00 9.10 -13.39
C GLN A 90 6.47 10.51 -13.74
N VAL A 91 6.54 11.40 -12.74
CA VAL A 91 7.05 12.75 -12.93
C VAL A 91 8.53 12.70 -13.31
N ASP A 92 9.34 11.89 -12.62
CA ASP A 92 10.75 11.71 -12.95
C ASP A 92 10.93 11.19 -14.38
N GLY A 93 10.16 10.17 -14.79
CA GLY A 93 10.21 9.65 -16.15
C GLY A 93 9.81 10.68 -17.21
N LEU A 94 8.81 11.53 -16.93
CA LEU A 94 8.42 12.63 -17.81
C LEU A 94 9.52 13.70 -17.90
N VAL A 95 10.18 14.01 -16.78
CA VAL A 95 11.28 14.98 -16.72
C VAL A 95 12.51 14.46 -17.45
N GLU A 96 12.87 13.18 -17.31
CA GLU A 96 13.95 12.54 -18.05
C GLU A 96 13.70 12.57 -19.57
N GLU A 97 12.47 12.22 -19.99
CA GLU A 97 12.06 12.28 -21.40
C GLU A 97 12.14 13.70 -21.96
N PHE A 98 11.68 14.69 -21.19
CA PHE A 98 11.73 16.10 -21.58
C PHE A 98 13.15 16.68 -21.60
N ALA A 99 13.99 16.30 -20.63
CA ALA A 99 15.37 16.78 -20.49
C ALA A 99 16.35 16.10 -21.46
N GLY A 100 15.94 15.00 -22.12
CA GLY A 100 16.78 14.26 -23.06
C GLY A 100 17.97 13.54 -22.40
N ILE A 101 17.90 13.34 -21.08
CA ILE A 101 18.93 12.64 -20.31
C ILE A 101 18.62 11.14 -20.40
N LYS A 102 19.54 10.36 -20.98
CA LYS A 102 19.44 8.91 -21.16
C LYS A 102 20.56 8.20 -20.42
#